data_AF-A0AAW1AMD2-F1
#
_entry.id   AF-A0AAW1AMD2-F1
#
_cell.length_a   1.000
_cell.length_b   1.000
_cell.length_c   1.000
_cell.angle_alpha   90.00
_cell.angle_beta   90.00
_cell.angle_gamma   90.00
#
_symmetry.space_group_name_H-M   'P 1'
#
loop_
_entity.id
_entity.type
_entity.pdbx_description
1 polymer ?
#
loop_
_entity_poly.entity_id
_entity_poly.type
_entity_poly.pdbx_seq_one_letter_code
_entity_poly.pdbx_strand_id
1 'polypeptide(L)'
;MRTKLQLLLFALLLGSILVDGATQHRRKHRRRTTTTQAPVEDEVMNMLEADEIAEQDAEVTVEDGRNEVGSKRQGLLRMDPCIDKHCDAGRVCKAIDDDTAECVCVDVCDEEVDPRRKVCTNHNETFGSDCEVQQMRCFCNSGDARCRSHKYQHVHVVYYGECREMPECKEEDMADFPRRMRDWLFNIMRDLADRQELSSHFLKMQREAETNHTLRWTNAAIWKWCDLDGEPHDRAVSRHELFPIKAPLMTLEHCIAPFLDSCDRDDDHKITLIEWGKCLQLNEEDLEDKCDELAETKNSDQ
;
A
#
# COMPACT_ATOMS: atom_id res chain seq x y z
N MET A 1 43.85 -18.47 63.73
CA MET A 1 44.13 -17.97 62.35
C MET A 1 42.86 -17.77 61.50
N ARG A 2 41.83 -18.62 61.62
CA ARG A 2 40.56 -18.45 60.88
C ARG A 2 39.75 -17.18 61.22
N THR A 3 39.75 -16.73 62.47
CA THR A 3 39.00 -15.53 62.90
C THR A 3 39.61 -14.22 62.41
N LYS A 4 40.94 -14.12 62.31
CA LYS A 4 41.62 -12.95 61.74
C LYS A 4 41.40 -12.83 60.23
N LEU A 5 41.27 -13.96 59.52
CA LEU A 5 40.99 -13.98 58.08
C LEU A 5 39.55 -13.59 57.74
N GLN A 6 38.58 -13.96 58.59
CA GLN A 6 37.18 -13.53 58.43
C GLN A 6 36.97 -12.03 58.72
N LEU A 7 37.68 -11.48 59.71
CA LEU A 7 37.66 -10.03 59.99
C LEU A 7 38.30 -9.20 58.87
N LEU A 8 39.36 -9.72 58.22
CA LEU A 8 39.98 -9.09 57.05
C LEU A 8 39.06 -9.12 55.81
N LEU A 9 38.35 -10.23 55.59
CA LEU A 9 37.37 -10.35 54.50
C LEU A 9 36.15 -9.45 54.70
N PHE A 10 35.65 -9.32 55.94
CA PHE A 10 34.56 -8.38 56.25
C PHE A 10 34.98 -6.92 56.13
N ALA A 11 36.22 -6.57 56.48
CA ALA A 11 36.77 -5.23 56.28
C ALA A 11 36.98 -4.89 54.79
N LEU A 12 37.34 -5.88 53.96
CA LEU A 12 37.46 -5.72 52.50
C LEU A 12 36.10 -5.59 51.79
N LEU A 13 35.06 -6.27 52.29
CA LEU A 13 33.69 -6.18 51.77
C LEU A 13 32.95 -4.92 52.23
N LEU A 14 33.27 -4.36 53.40
CA LEU A 14 32.72 -3.07 53.85
C LEU A 14 33.46 -1.85 53.30
N GLY A 15 34.72 -2.00 52.87
CA GLY A 15 35.50 -0.94 52.23
C GLY A 15 35.17 -0.69 50.75
N SER A 16 34.34 -1.54 50.13
CA SER A 16 33.98 -1.44 48.70
C SER A 16 32.64 -0.72 48.43
N ILE A 17 31.96 -0.20 49.46
CA ILE A 17 30.64 0.45 49.32
C ILE A 17 30.69 1.99 49.45
N LEU A 18 31.85 2.62 49.64
CA LEU A 18 31.93 4.09 49.75
C LEU A 18 33.07 4.70 48.91
N VAL A 19 32.86 4.81 47.59
CA VAL A 19 33.47 5.87 46.76
C VAL A 19 32.47 6.25 45.66
N ASP A 20 31.58 7.20 45.96
CA ASP A 20 31.05 8.11 44.95
C ASP A 20 32.12 9.19 44.74
N GLY A 21 32.63 9.26 43.50
CA GLY A 21 33.71 10.17 43.12
C GLY A 21 33.51 10.64 41.68
N ALA A 22 32.86 11.79 41.56
CA ALA A 22 32.68 12.55 40.33
C ALA A 22 33.96 12.62 39.50
N THR A 23 33.87 12.25 38.21
CA THR A 23 34.89 12.57 37.22
C THR A 23 34.26 13.25 36.01
N GLN A 24 34.67 14.50 35.89
CA GLN A 24 34.36 15.53 34.92
C GLN A 24 34.86 15.11 33.54
N HIS A 25 33.95 14.78 32.61
CA HIS A 25 34.32 14.63 31.21
C HIS A 25 34.53 16.02 30.57
N ARG A 26 35.80 16.31 30.26
CA ARG A 26 36.26 17.43 29.42
C ARG A 26 35.46 17.51 28.12
N ARG A 27 34.60 18.52 27.98
CA ARG A 27 34.19 19.03 26.67
C ARG A 27 35.36 19.80 26.05
N LYS A 28 36.05 19.20 25.09
CA LYS A 28 36.89 19.93 24.13
C LYS A 28 36.11 20.06 22.82
N HIS A 29 35.82 21.32 22.47
CA HIS A 29 35.27 21.76 21.20
C HIS A 29 36.01 21.13 20.02
N ARG A 30 35.27 20.44 19.15
CA ARG A 30 35.59 20.37 17.72
C ARG A 30 34.46 21.10 16.99
N ARG A 31 34.82 22.20 16.34
CA ARG A 31 33.97 23.06 15.50
C ARG A 31 33.07 22.20 14.60
N ARG A 32 31.76 22.32 14.76
CA ARG A 32 30.78 21.97 13.72
C ARG A 32 30.36 23.29 13.10
N THR A 33 30.69 23.46 11.83
CA THR A 33 30.29 24.59 11.00
C THR A 33 28.77 24.64 10.96
N THR A 34 28.22 25.80 11.28
CA THR A 34 26.79 26.12 11.22
C THR A 34 26.39 26.24 9.75
N THR A 35 25.58 25.30 9.27
CA THR A 35 24.60 25.57 8.22
C THR A 35 23.30 25.01 8.76
N THR A 36 22.52 25.89 9.39
CA THR A 36 21.15 25.61 9.79
C THR A 36 20.32 25.56 8.52
N GLN A 37 19.85 24.37 8.14
CA GLN A 37 18.67 24.23 7.30
C GLN A 37 17.58 23.67 8.21
N ALA A 38 16.55 24.48 8.43
CA ALA A 38 15.33 24.08 9.12
C ALA A 38 14.54 23.09 8.26
N PRO A 39 13.73 22.19 8.86
CA PRO A 39 12.86 21.30 8.10
C PRO A 39 11.71 22.10 7.48
N VAL A 40 11.44 21.83 6.20
CA VAL A 40 10.56 22.58 5.28
C VAL A 40 9.07 22.31 5.52
N GLU A 41 8.71 21.53 6.53
CA GLU A 41 7.31 21.12 6.79
C GLU A 41 6.51 22.17 7.61
N ASP A 42 7.18 23.03 8.38
CA ASP A 42 6.53 24.06 9.21
C ASP A 42 6.07 25.30 8.41
N GLU A 43 6.52 25.48 7.16
CA GLU A 43 6.11 26.61 6.31
C GLU A 43 4.83 26.32 5.49
N VAL A 44 4.48 25.05 5.25
CA VAL A 44 3.28 24.70 4.45
C VAL A 44 2.01 24.77 5.32
N MET A 45 2.09 24.34 6.58
CA MET A 45 0.98 24.40 7.53
C MET A 45 0.57 25.85 7.86
N ASN A 46 1.54 26.76 7.96
CA ASN A 46 1.28 28.18 8.23
C ASN A 46 0.72 28.97 7.02
N MET A 47 0.77 28.40 5.81
CA MET A 47 0.18 29.02 4.61
C MET A 47 -1.30 28.67 4.46
N LEU A 48 -1.76 27.56 5.06
CA LEU A 48 -3.16 27.13 5.03
C LEU A 48 -4.00 27.79 6.14
N GLU A 49 -3.41 28.06 7.31
CA GLU A 49 -4.11 28.81 8.38
C GLU A 49 -4.24 30.32 8.09
N ALA A 50 -3.41 30.88 7.19
CA ALA A 50 -3.48 32.29 6.80
C ALA A 50 -4.57 32.59 5.75
N ASP A 51 -4.94 31.60 4.93
CA ASP A 51 -6.00 31.73 3.92
C ASP A 51 -7.41 31.51 4.52
N GLU A 52 -7.55 30.70 5.59
CA GLU A 52 -8.84 30.51 6.28
C GLU A 52 -9.29 31.73 7.11
N ILE A 53 -8.39 32.68 7.41
CA ILE A 53 -8.74 33.93 8.13
C ILE A 53 -9.11 35.05 7.13
N ALA A 54 -8.78 34.91 5.84
CA ALA A 54 -9.08 35.92 4.82
C ALA A 54 -10.50 35.81 4.22
N GLU A 55 -11.20 34.68 4.40
CA GLU A 55 -12.55 34.47 3.85
C GLU A 55 -13.70 34.76 4.84
N GLN A 56 -13.43 35.19 6.08
CA GLN A 56 -14.48 35.51 7.06
C GLN A 56 -14.86 36.99 7.19
N ASP A 57 -14.19 37.92 6.50
CA ASP A 57 -14.49 39.37 6.59
C ASP A 57 -14.93 40.01 5.25
N ALA A 58 -15.63 39.26 4.39
CA ALA A 58 -16.36 39.84 3.25
C ALA A 58 -17.77 40.26 3.69
N GLU A 59 -17.86 41.40 4.37
CA GLU A 59 -19.11 42.09 4.69
C GLU A 59 -19.84 42.50 3.41
N VAL A 60 -20.96 41.81 3.10
CA VAL A 60 -21.84 42.15 1.98
C VAL A 60 -22.55 43.46 2.29
N THR A 61 -22.08 44.55 1.68
CA THR A 61 -22.81 45.82 1.61
C THR A 61 -23.95 45.69 0.61
N VAL A 62 -25.18 45.60 1.11
CA VAL A 62 -26.40 45.66 0.29
C VAL A 62 -26.69 47.13 -0.01
N GLU A 63 -26.29 47.61 -1.18
CA GLU A 63 -26.86 48.84 -1.74
C GLU A 63 -28.16 48.53 -2.50
N ASP A 64 -29.22 49.20 -2.06
CA ASP A 64 -30.57 49.17 -2.62
C ASP A 64 -30.58 49.73 -4.05
N GLY A 65 -30.83 48.84 -5.01
CA GLY A 65 -31.00 49.16 -6.42
C GLY A 65 -32.20 48.41 -6.98
N ARG A 66 -33.40 48.98 -6.85
CA ARG A 66 -34.60 48.56 -7.58
C ARG A 66 -34.32 48.46 -9.09
N ASN A 67 -34.48 47.27 -9.67
CA ASN A 67 -35.49 46.97 -10.70
C ASN A 67 -35.31 45.57 -11.33
N GLU A 68 -36.39 44.80 -11.25
CA GLU A 68 -36.96 43.85 -12.22
C GLU A 68 -36.03 42.99 -13.11
N VAL A 69 -36.03 41.68 -12.87
CA VAL A 69 -36.78 40.67 -13.65
C VAL A 69 -36.30 39.30 -13.16
N GLY A 70 -37.18 38.57 -12.49
CA GLY A 70 -36.93 37.20 -12.05
C GLY A 70 -36.90 36.26 -13.24
N SER A 71 -35.75 35.65 -13.52
CA SER A 71 -35.65 34.37 -14.26
C SER A 71 -34.24 33.74 -14.22
N LYS A 72 -33.46 33.89 -13.14
CA LYS A 72 -32.11 33.29 -13.05
C LYS A 72 -31.74 32.81 -11.64
N ARG A 73 -32.69 32.27 -10.87
CA ARG A 73 -32.42 31.65 -9.55
C ARG A 73 -32.72 30.15 -9.47
N GLN A 74 -32.91 29.49 -10.62
CA GLN A 74 -33.19 28.06 -10.70
C GLN A 74 -32.14 27.30 -11.54
N GLY A 75 -30.87 27.72 -11.43
CA GLY A 75 -29.72 27.09 -12.09
C GLY A 75 -28.60 26.74 -11.10
N LEU A 76 -28.94 26.58 -9.82
CA LEU A 76 -27.98 26.28 -8.76
C LEU A 76 -28.08 24.78 -8.43
N LEU A 77 -27.00 24.07 -8.74
CA LEU A 77 -26.68 22.66 -8.46
C LEU A 77 -27.22 21.61 -9.46
N ARG A 78 -26.92 21.78 -10.74
CA ARG A 78 -26.86 20.60 -11.62
C ARG A 78 -25.55 19.87 -11.34
N MET A 79 -25.62 18.70 -10.71
CA MET A 79 -24.44 17.89 -10.46
C MET A 79 -23.97 17.25 -11.77
N ASP A 80 -22.66 17.19 -11.97
CA ASP A 80 -22.07 16.52 -13.14
C ASP A 80 -22.40 15.02 -13.05
N PRO A 81 -23.03 14.42 -14.08
CA PRO A 81 -23.39 12.99 -14.10
C PRO A 81 -22.17 12.05 -14.00
N CYS A 82 -20.96 12.57 -14.12
CA CYS A 82 -19.72 11.81 -13.93
C CYS A 82 -19.21 11.73 -12.48
N ILE A 83 -19.74 12.51 -11.53
CA ILE A 83 -19.21 12.56 -10.16
C ILE A 83 -19.27 11.19 -9.48
N ASP A 84 -20.43 10.52 -9.55
CA ASP A 84 -20.66 9.21 -8.91
C ASP A 84 -20.52 8.02 -9.87
N LYS A 85 -20.06 8.27 -11.10
CA LYS A 85 -19.97 7.23 -12.13
C LYS A 85 -18.57 6.60 -12.17
N HIS A 86 -18.47 5.39 -11.64
CA HIS A 86 -17.27 4.57 -11.77
C HIS A 86 -17.18 3.91 -13.15
N CYS A 87 -16.03 4.09 -13.81
CA CYS A 87 -15.71 3.46 -15.08
C CYS A 87 -14.61 2.42 -14.90
N ASP A 88 -14.64 1.37 -15.72
CA ASP A 88 -13.60 0.35 -15.72
C ASP A 88 -12.22 0.92 -16.07
N ALA A 89 -11.16 0.18 -15.72
CA ALA A 89 -9.79 0.57 -16.01
C ALA A 89 -9.57 0.92 -17.50
N GLY A 90 -8.88 2.04 -17.75
CA GLY A 90 -8.63 2.54 -19.11
C GLY A 90 -9.80 3.31 -19.72
N ARG A 91 -10.88 3.54 -18.98
CA ARG A 91 -12.01 4.38 -19.37
C ARG A 91 -12.14 5.61 -18.46
N VAL A 92 -12.65 6.68 -19.02
CA VAL A 92 -13.00 7.92 -18.32
C VAL A 92 -14.45 8.27 -18.60
N CYS A 93 -15.11 8.83 -17.60
CA CYS A 93 -16.47 9.30 -17.75
C CYS A 93 -16.49 10.60 -18.57
N LYS A 94 -17.32 10.65 -19.62
CA LYS A 94 -17.67 11.89 -20.33
C LYS A 94 -19.18 12.08 -20.30
N ALA A 95 -19.62 13.27 -19.89
CA ALA A 95 -20.99 13.71 -20.04
C ALA A 95 -21.33 13.88 -21.53
N ILE A 96 -22.34 13.17 -22.02
CA ILE A 96 -22.83 13.29 -23.41
C ILE A 96 -23.86 14.40 -23.46
N ASP A 97 -24.74 14.39 -22.49
CA ASP A 97 -25.76 15.40 -22.30
C ASP A 97 -25.89 15.69 -20.80
N ASP A 98 -26.87 16.54 -20.58
CA ASP A 98 -27.19 17.22 -19.36
C ASP A 98 -27.49 16.23 -18.19
N ASP A 99 -27.96 15.01 -18.48
CA ASP A 99 -28.30 13.99 -17.47
C ASP A 99 -27.61 12.62 -17.70
N THR A 100 -26.92 12.41 -18.84
CA THR A 100 -26.28 11.14 -19.17
C THR A 100 -24.79 11.29 -19.40
N ALA A 101 -24.06 10.32 -18.84
CA ALA A 101 -22.63 10.17 -19.06
C ALA A 101 -22.29 8.77 -19.56
N GLU A 102 -21.19 8.64 -20.28
CA GLU A 102 -20.68 7.37 -20.81
C GLU A 102 -19.20 7.19 -20.48
N CYS A 103 -18.80 5.93 -20.27
CA CYS A 103 -17.41 5.56 -20.04
C CYS A 103 -16.69 5.31 -21.37
N VAL A 104 -15.98 6.32 -21.86
CA VAL A 104 -15.19 6.24 -23.10
C VAL A 104 -13.74 5.88 -22.78
N CYS A 105 -12.99 5.36 -23.75
CA CYS A 105 -11.57 5.08 -23.52
C CYS A 105 -10.79 6.37 -23.23
N VAL A 106 -9.77 6.27 -22.37
CA VAL A 106 -8.82 7.37 -22.12
C VAL A 106 -8.23 7.84 -23.45
N ASP A 107 -8.22 9.15 -23.70
CA ASP A 107 -7.72 9.69 -24.97
C ASP A 107 -6.20 9.96 -24.92
N VAL A 108 -5.68 10.46 -23.80
CA VAL A 108 -4.27 10.80 -23.62
C VAL A 108 -3.80 10.27 -22.26
N CYS A 109 -2.64 9.63 -22.25
CA CYS A 109 -1.92 9.23 -21.05
C CYS A 109 -0.70 10.16 -20.87
N ASP A 110 -0.31 10.41 -19.63
CA ASP A 110 0.88 11.20 -19.34
C ASP A 110 2.16 10.46 -19.77
N GLU A 111 3.15 11.22 -20.25
CA GLU A 111 4.43 10.68 -20.68
C GLU A 111 5.32 10.36 -19.46
N GLU A 112 5.60 9.08 -19.26
CA GLU A 112 6.50 8.61 -18.20
C GLU A 112 7.96 8.58 -18.67
N VAL A 113 8.78 9.44 -18.05
CA VAL A 113 10.23 9.53 -18.34
C VAL A 113 11.05 8.53 -17.53
N ASP A 114 10.56 8.07 -16.38
CA ASP A 114 11.28 7.15 -15.50
C ASP A 114 11.14 5.70 -16.00
N PRO A 115 12.24 5.02 -16.38
CA PRO A 115 12.20 3.61 -16.79
C PRO A 115 11.59 2.67 -15.75
N ARG A 116 11.57 3.04 -14.46
CA ARG A 116 10.97 2.26 -13.38
C ARG A 116 9.44 2.34 -13.35
N ARG A 117 8.85 3.38 -13.94
CA ARG A 117 7.39 3.59 -14.02
C ARG A 117 6.75 3.06 -15.30
N LYS A 118 7.59 2.70 -16.28
CA LYS A 118 7.18 1.89 -17.43
C LYS A 118 6.66 0.54 -16.99
N VAL A 119 6.06 -0.20 -17.91
CA VAL A 119 5.48 -1.51 -17.61
C VAL A 119 5.82 -2.54 -18.67
N CYS A 120 6.05 -3.78 -18.25
CA CYS A 120 6.18 -4.92 -19.14
C CYS A 120 4.87 -5.70 -19.18
N THR A 121 4.43 -6.05 -20.39
CA THR A 121 3.15 -6.74 -20.63
C THR A 121 3.32 -8.25 -20.83
N ASN A 122 2.22 -8.99 -20.84
CA ASN A 122 2.16 -10.42 -21.13
C ASN A 122 2.62 -10.80 -22.55
N HIS A 123 2.82 -9.81 -23.42
CA HIS A 123 3.41 -10.00 -24.75
C HIS A 123 4.92 -9.73 -24.79
N ASN A 124 5.56 -9.53 -23.62
CA ASN A 124 6.95 -9.14 -23.50
C ASN A 124 7.27 -7.81 -24.23
N GLU A 125 6.30 -6.90 -24.24
CA GLU A 125 6.42 -5.57 -24.83
C GLU A 125 6.37 -4.51 -23.72
N THR A 126 7.27 -3.53 -23.81
CA THR A 126 7.34 -2.40 -22.88
C THR A 126 6.41 -1.30 -23.32
N PHE A 127 5.54 -0.85 -22.41
CA PHE A 127 4.68 0.31 -22.58
C PHE A 127 5.15 1.45 -21.69
N GLY A 128 4.77 2.68 -22.03
CA GLY A 128 5.18 3.89 -21.30
C GLY A 128 4.63 3.92 -19.88
N SER A 129 3.39 3.47 -19.69
CA SER A 129 2.74 3.43 -18.38
C SER A 129 1.65 2.36 -18.32
N ASP A 130 1.12 2.12 -17.12
CA ASP A 130 -0.08 1.32 -16.91
C ASP A 130 -1.31 1.91 -17.64
N CYS A 131 -1.41 3.24 -17.69
CA CYS A 131 -2.44 3.96 -18.44
C CYS A 131 -2.44 3.55 -19.91
N GLU A 132 -1.28 3.53 -20.58
CA GLU A 132 -1.19 3.17 -22.00
C GLU A 132 -1.62 1.72 -22.26
N VAL A 133 -1.32 0.80 -21.34
CA VAL A 133 -1.74 -0.61 -21.45
C VAL A 133 -3.26 -0.72 -21.36
N GLN A 134 -3.88 -0.07 -20.38
CA GLN A 134 -5.33 -0.09 -20.19
C GLN A 134 -6.05 0.65 -21.33
N GLN A 135 -5.49 1.75 -21.82
CA GLN A 135 -5.97 2.47 -22.99
C GLN A 135 -5.96 1.56 -24.23
N MET A 136 -4.84 0.89 -24.51
CA MET A 136 -4.73 -0.04 -25.65
C MET A 136 -5.74 -1.19 -25.55
N ARG A 137 -5.90 -1.75 -24.34
CA ARG A 137 -6.91 -2.76 -24.05
C ARG A 137 -8.32 -2.24 -24.34
N CYS A 138 -8.63 -1.03 -23.89
CA CYS A 138 -9.93 -0.39 -24.11
C CYS A 138 -10.22 -0.17 -25.61
N PHE A 139 -9.25 0.34 -26.38
CA PHE A 139 -9.39 0.53 -27.83
C PHE A 139 -9.69 -0.79 -28.54
N CYS A 140 -8.96 -1.85 -28.20
CA CYS A 140 -9.15 -3.15 -28.83
C CYS A 140 -10.45 -3.84 -28.40
N ASN A 141 -10.88 -3.69 -27.15
CA ASN A 141 -12.18 -4.19 -26.69
C ASN A 141 -13.36 -3.47 -27.34
N SER A 142 -13.21 -2.16 -27.61
CA SER A 142 -14.28 -1.33 -28.18
C SER A 142 -14.31 -1.33 -29.71
N GLY A 143 -13.35 -1.99 -30.37
CA GLY A 143 -13.22 -1.98 -31.83
C GLY A 143 -12.80 -0.63 -32.41
N ASP A 144 -12.11 0.20 -31.62
CA ASP A 144 -11.63 1.52 -32.04
C ASP A 144 -10.52 1.37 -33.11
N ALA A 145 -10.52 2.27 -34.11
CA ALA A 145 -9.49 2.29 -35.15
C ALA A 145 -8.07 2.51 -34.61
N ARG A 146 -7.94 3.08 -33.40
CA ARG A 146 -6.66 3.25 -32.68
C ARG A 146 -6.08 1.95 -32.13
N CYS A 147 -6.84 0.85 -32.11
CA CYS A 147 -6.33 -0.45 -31.71
C CYS A 147 -5.20 -0.90 -32.66
N ARG A 148 -4.01 -1.17 -32.11
CA ARG A 148 -2.86 -1.62 -32.91
C ARG A 148 -3.04 -3.04 -33.47
N SER A 149 -3.64 -3.94 -32.68
CA SER A 149 -3.82 -5.35 -33.04
C SER A 149 -4.78 -6.05 -32.08
N HIS A 150 -5.54 -7.03 -32.58
CA HIS A 150 -6.42 -7.88 -31.77
C HIS A 150 -5.69 -8.61 -30.63
N LYS A 151 -4.36 -8.81 -30.73
CA LYS A 151 -3.59 -9.44 -29.64
C LYS A 151 -3.70 -8.66 -28.33
N TYR A 152 -3.91 -7.34 -28.39
CA TYR A 152 -3.99 -6.48 -27.21
C TYR A 152 -5.37 -6.47 -26.53
N GLN A 153 -6.34 -7.26 -26.99
CA GLN A 153 -7.65 -7.35 -26.34
C GLN A 153 -7.56 -7.84 -24.88
N HIS A 154 -6.57 -8.70 -24.60
CA HIS A 154 -6.30 -9.27 -23.28
C HIS A 154 -4.91 -8.86 -22.76
N VAL A 155 -4.38 -7.72 -23.25
CA VAL A 155 -3.11 -7.20 -22.74
C VAL A 155 -3.26 -6.80 -21.28
N HIS A 156 -2.28 -7.15 -20.47
CA HIS A 156 -2.19 -6.75 -19.08
C HIS A 156 -0.73 -6.58 -18.68
N VAL A 157 -0.52 -5.78 -17.64
CA VAL A 157 0.79 -5.59 -17.02
C VAL A 157 1.18 -6.89 -16.32
N VAL A 158 2.43 -7.31 -16.49
CA VAL A 158 3.03 -8.44 -15.76
C VAL A 158 3.87 -7.92 -14.61
N TYR A 159 4.66 -6.87 -14.84
CA TYR A 159 5.47 -6.21 -13.81
C TYR A 159 5.82 -4.77 -14.18
N TYR A 160 6.22 -3.99 -13.18
CA TYR A 160 6.68 -2.61 -13.35
C TYR A 160 8.17 -2.53 -13.71
N GLY A 161 8.48 -1.64 -14.64
CA GLY A 161 9.78 -1.48 -15.29
C GLY A 161 9.77 -1.93 -16.76
N GLU A 162 10.88 -1.69 -17.44
CA GLU A 162 11.07 -2.15 -18.83
C GLU A 162 11.16 -3.69 -18.91
N CYS A 163 10.75 -4.23 -20.06
CA CYS A 163 10.85 -5.65 -20.32
C CYS A 163 12.31 -6.10 -20.30
N ARG A 164 12.58 -7.21 -19.61
CA ARG A 164 13.91 -7.75 -19.42
C ARG A 164 13.84 -9.27 -19.31
N GLU A 165 14.93 -9.91 -19.67
CA GLU A 165 15.07 -11.34 -19.51
C GLU A 165 15.17 -11.68 -18.02
N MET A 166 14.19 -12.44 -17.53
CA MET A 166 14.16 -12.92 -16.15
C MET A 166 14.86 -14.28 -16.07
N PRO A 167 15.71 -14.50 -15.06
CA PRO A 167 16.28 -15.82 -14.85
C PRO A 167 15.18 -16.83 -14.50
N GLU A 168 15.38 -18.08 -14.88
CA GLU A 168 14.52 -19.18 -14.46
C GLU A 168 14.62 -19.39 -12.95
N CYS A 169 13.48 -19.68 -12.32
CA CYS A 169 13.45 -20.00 -10.89
C CYS A 169 14.00 -21.42 -10.67
N LYS A 170 15.17 -21.51 -10.03
CA LYS A 170 15.78 -22.80 -9.72
C LYS A 170 15.05 -23.50 -8.58
N GLU A 171 15.17 -24.82 -8.52
CA GLU A 171 14.60 -25.63 -7.43
C GLU A 171 15.12 -25.19 -6.04
N GLU A 172 16.40 -24.82 -5.93
CA GLU A 172 17.00 -24.33 -4.69
C GLU A 172 16.38 -23.01 -4.22
N ASP A 173 16.12 -22.09 -5.16
CA ASP A 173 15.52 -20.79 -4.88
C ASP A 173 14.05 -20.94 -4.51
N MET A 174 13.33 -21.81 -5.24
CA MET A 174 11.92 -22.13 -4.96
C MET A 174 11.74 -22.80 -3.60
N ALA A 175 12.65 -23.68 -3.19
CA ALA A 175 12.56 -24.38 -1.90
C ALA A 175 12.65 -23.42 -0.70
N ASP A 176 13.41 -22.33 -0.81
CA ASP A 176 13.52 -21.29 0.22
C ASP A 176 12.48 -20.17 0.07
N PHE A 177 11.91 -20.00 -1.12
CA PHE A 177 10.98 -18.90 -1.42
C PHE A 177 9.79 -18.78 -0.44
N PRO A 178 9.06 -19.86 -0.07
CA PRO A 178 7.97 -19.77 0.90
C PRO A 178 8.38 -19.16 2.24
N ARG A 179 9.59 -19.49 2.72
CA ARG A 179 10.15 -18.96 3.97
C ARG A 179 10.40 -17.46 3.87
N ARG A 180 11.09 -17.04 2.81
CA ARG A 180 11.38 -15.61 2.59
C ARG A 180 10.10 -14.81 2.41
N MET A 181 9.11 -15.37 1.72
CA MET A 181 7.81 -14.73 1.51
C MET A 181 7.08 -14.50 2.84
N ARG A 182 6.95 -15.50 3.72
CA ARG A 182 6.29 -15.29 5.03
C ARG A 182 7.06 -14.34 5.95
N ASP A 183 8.40 -14.35 5.91
CA ASP A 183 9.22 -13.37 6.64
C ASP A 183 9.04 -11.95 6.09
N TRP A 184 8.98 -11.81 4.77
CA TRP A 184 8.72 -10.54 4.09
C TRP A 184 7.34 -9.99 4.48
N LEU A 185 6.28 -10.81 4.39
CA LEU A 185 4.92 -10.43 4.79
C LEU A 185 4.85 -9.92 6.22
N PHE A 186 5.51 -10.61 7.16
CA PHE A 186 5.57 -10.16 8.55
C PHE A 186 6.25 -8.79 8.68
N ASN A 187 7.36 -8.57 7.97
CA ASN A 187 8.04 -7.27 8.01
C ASN A 187 7.20 -6.17 7.38
N ILE A 188 6.49 -6.42 6.28
CA ILE A 188 5.57 -5.43 5.70
C ILE A 188 4.44 -5.10 6.69
N MET A 189 3.84 -6.11 7.31
CA MET A 189 2.80 -5.89 8.32
C MET A 189 3.32 -5.02 9.48
N ARG A 190 4.54 -5.29 9.97
CA ARG A 190 5.17 -4.47 11.02
C ARG A 190 5.41 -3.04 10.53
N ASP A 191 5.96 -2.85 9.34
CA ASP A 191 6.28 -1.53 8.81
C ASP A 191 4.99 -0.69 8.59
N LEU A 192 3.89 -1.32 8.19
CA LEU A 192 2.57 -0.67 8.10
C LEU A 192 2.00 -0.32 9.49
N ALA A 193 2.21 -1.20 10.48
CA ALA A 193 1.82 -0.93 11.87
C ALA A 193 2.56 0.29 12.44
N ASP A 194 3.87 0.39 12.18
CA ASP A 194 4.70 1.53 12.61
C ASP A 194 4.25 2.85 11.96
N ARG A 195 3.76 2.80 10.73
CA ARG A 195 3.19 3.96 10.00
C ARG A 195 1.72 4.25 10.33
N GLN A 196 1.09 3.44 11.17
CA GLN A 196 -0.33 3.56 11.54
C GLN A 196 -1.28 3.40 10.34
N GLU A 197 -0.88 2.60 9.35
CA GLU A 197 -1.65 2.33 8.13
C GLU A 197 -2.49 1.03 8.24
N LEU A 198 -2.37 0.27 9.33
CA LEU A 198 -3.19 -0.91 9.59
C LEU A 198 -4.50 -0.57 10.32
N SER A 199 -5.56 -1.33 10.01
CA SER A 199 -6.80 -1.30 10.79
C SER A 199 -6.54 -1.68 12.25
N SER A 200 -7.43 -1.25 13.16
CA SER A 200 -7.29 -1.57 14.59
C SER A 200 -7.25 -3.08 14.87
N HIS A 201 -8.00 -3.86 14.07
CA HIS A 201 -8.04 -5.31 14.16
C HIS A 201 -6.69 -5.93 13.74
N PHE A 202 -6.15 -5.57 12.57
CA PHE A 202 -4.86 -6.08 12.12
C PHE A 202 -3.68 -5.57 12.95
N LEU A 203 -3.75 -4.37 13.51
CA LEU A 203 -2.74 -3.86 14.44
C LEU A 203 -2.64 -4.74 15.70
N LYS A 204 -3.78 -5.23 16.22
CA LYS A 204 -3.79 -6.18 17.34
C LYS A 204 -3.14 -7.51 16.94
N MET A 205 -3.49 -8.05 15.77
CA MET A 205 -2.88 -9.27 15.25
C MET A 205 -1.36 -9.13 15.06
N GLN A 206 -0.89 -7.96 14.59
CA GLN A 206 0.53 -7.67 14.44
C GLN A 206 1.25 -7.69 15.80
N ARG A 207 0.69 -7.06 16.84
CA ARG A 207 1.28 -7.05 18.19
C ARG A 207 1.33 -8.45 18.81
N GLU A 208 0.31 -9.26 18.59
CA GLU A 208 0.31 -10.67 19.01
C GLU A 208 1.42 -11.46 18.29
N ALA A 209 1.62 -11.20 16.99
CA ALA A 209 2.65 -11.83 16.17
C ALA A 209 4.09 -11.50 16.62
N GLU A 210 4.34 -10.37 17.27
CA GLU A 210 5.66 -10.03 17.84
C GLU A 210 6.01 -10.88 19.07
N THR A 211 5.01 -11.27 19.84
CA THR A 211 5.20 -11.97 21.12
C THR A 211 5.02 -13.48 21.02
N ASN A 212 4.24 -13.94 20.03
CA ASN A 212 3.98 -15.36 19.81
C ASN A 212 4.57 -15.85 18.47
N HIS A 213 5.63 -16.65 18.54
CA HIS A 213 6.31 -17.20 17.36
C HIS A 213 5.44 -18.15 16.52
N THR A 214 4.41 -18.80 17.08
CA THR A 214 3.52 -19.67 16.30
C THR A 214 2.57 -18.86 15.43
N LEU A 215 2.09 -17.74 15.95
CA LEU A 215 1.18 -16.83 15.24
C LEU A 215 1.91 -15.81 14.37
N ARG A 216 3.24 -15.67 14.52
CA ARG A 216 4.04 -14.65 13.87
C ARG A 216 3.79 -14.57 12.36
N TRP A 217 3.97 -15.69 11.68
CA TRP A 217 3.79 -15.77 10.23
C TRP A 217 2.34 -15.99 9.84
N THR A 218 1.57 -16.68 10.67
CA THR A 218 0.16 -16.97 10.41
C THR A 218 -0.68 -15.70 10.39
N ASN A 219 -0.53 -14.82 11.38
CA ASN A 219 -1.26 -13.55 11.41
C ASN A 219 -0.90 -12.66 10.21
N ALA A 220 0.37 -12.60 9.83
CA ALA A 220 0.80 -11.84 8.65
C ALA A 220 0.27 -12.44 7.33
N ALA A 221 0.23 -13.77 7.24
CA ALA A 221 -0.32 -14.47 6.08
C ALA A 221 -1.84 -14.25 5.96
N ILE A 222 -2.58 -14.36 7.06
CA ILE A 222 -4.03 -14.08 7.11
C ILE A 222 -4.28 -12.62 6.72
N TRP A 223 -3.63 -11.66 7.39
CA TRP A 223 -3.77 -10.25 7.08
C TRP A 223 -3.54 -9.98 5.59
N LYS A 224 -2.44 -10.49 5.02
CA LYS A 224 -2.17 -10.22 3.61
C LYS A 224 -3.20 -10.85 2.68
N TRP A 225 -3.67 -12.05 2.99
CA TRP A 225 -4.71 -12.70 2.20
C TRP A 225 -6.01 -11.89 2.22
N CYS A 226 -6.41 -11.39 3.40
CA CYS A 226 -7.56 -10.51 3.56
C CYS A 226 -7.40 -9.16 2.85
N ASP A 227 -6.19 -8.60 2.85
CA ASP A 227 -5.84 -7.35 2.14
C ASP A 227 -5.87 -7.53 0.61
N LEU A 228 -5.69 -8.77 0.13
CA LEU A 228 -5.74 -9.09 -1.30
C LEU A 228 -7.16 -9.46 -1.76
N ASP A 229 -7.97 -10.10 -0.92
CA ASP A 229 -9.40 -10.41 -1.18
C ASP A 229 -10.19 -9.09 -1.25
N GLY A 230 -10.27 -8.54 -2.46
CA GLY A 230 -10.85 -7.24 -2.76
C GLY A 230 -12.36 -7.34 -2.96
N GLU A 231 -12.93 -6.45 -3.78
CA GLU A 231 -14.36 -6.52 -4.12
C GLU A 231 -14.56 -7.33 -5.42
N PRO A 232 -15.43 -8.35 -5.42
CA PRO A 232 -16.24 -8.82 -4.29
C PRO A 232 -15.45 -9.67 -3.30
N HIS A 233 -15.69 -9.47 -2.01
CA HIS A 233 -15.08 -10.27 -0.94
C HIS A 233 -15.63 -11.71 -0.99
N ASP A 234 -15.00 -12.57 -1.78
CA ASP A 234 -15.49 -13.92 -2.09
C ASP A 234 -14.72 -15.03 -1.35
N ARG A 235 -13.86 -14.63 -0.40
CA ARG A 235 -13.03 -15.52 0.40
C ARG A 235 -12.08 -16.35 -0.46
N ALA A 236 -11.61 -15.78 -1.56
CA ALA A 236 -10.60 -16.34 -2.41
C ALA A 236 -9.84 -15.22 -3.14
N VAL A 237 -8.54 -15.39 -3.34
CA VAL A 237 -7.72 -14.38 -4.03
C VAL A 237 -7.53 -14.79 -5.48
N SER A 238 -8.07 -14.02 -6.41
CA SER A 238 -7.92 -14.23 -7.85
C SER A 238 -6.55 -13.81 -8.38
N ARG A 239 -6.21 -14.25 -9.59
CA ARG A 239 -4.99 -13.82 -10.30
C ARG A 239 -4.84 -12.30 -10.44
N HIS A 240 -5.96 -11.57 -10.55
CA HIS A 240 -5.93 -10.11 -10.65
C HIS A 240 -5.65 -9.45 -9.30
N GLU A 241 -6.16 -10.03 -8.22
CA GLU A 241 -5.94 -9.55 -6.85
C GLU A 241 -4.52 -9.81 -6.35
N LEU A 242 -3.81 -10.79 -6.90
CA LEU A 242 -2.38 -11.00 -6.64
C LEU A 242 -1.48 -9.91 -7.25
N PHE A 243 -2.01 -9.07 -8.14
CA PHE A 243 -1.22 -8.09 -8.88
C PHE A 243 -0.39 -7.14 -7.99
N PRO A 244 -0.93 -6.58 -6.87
CA PRO A 244 -0.19 -5.68 -5.99
C PRO A 244 1.04 -6.31 -5.32
N ILE A 245 1.10 -7.64 -5.17
CA ILE A 245 2.31 -8.32 -4.68
C ILE A 245 3.19 -8.84 -5.83
N LYS A 246 2.58 -9.30 -6.92
CA LYS A 246 3.30 -9.90 -8.04
C LYS A 246 4.08 -8.85 -8.82
N ALA A 247 3.40 -7.83 -9.35
CA ALA A 247 3.99 -6.92 -10.32
C ALA A 247 5.13 -6.05 -9.76
N PRO A 248 5.07 -5.52 -8.53
CA PRO A 248 6.18 -4.73 -7.97
C PRO A 248 7.41 -5.57 -7.61
N LEU A 249 7.21 -6.84 -7.21
CA LEU A 249 8.29 -7.70 -6.73
C LEU A 249 8.91 -8.58 -7.80
N MET A 250 8.22 -8.87 -8.91
CA MET A 250 8.68 -9.84 -9.91
C MET A 250 10.06 -9.51 -10.50
N THR A 251 10.43 -8.24 -10.58
CA THR A 251 11.79 -7.85 -10.97
C THR A 251 12.81 -8.22 -9.88
N LEU A 252 12.51 -8.06 -8.61
CA LEU A 252 13.44 -8.39 -7.54
C LEU A 252 13.46 -9.90 -7.23
N GLU A 253 12.34 -10.57 -7.49
CA GLU A 253 12.03 -11.93 -7.06
C GLU A 253 11.41 -12.72 -8.20
N HIS A 254 12.25 -13.24 -9.10
CA HIS A 254 11.85 -14.00 -10.28
C HIS A 254 11.02 -15.27 -9.99
N CYS A 255 11.13 -15.82 -8.78
CA CYS A 255 10.35 -16.98 -8.33
C CYS A 255 8.91 -16.65 -7.91
N ILE A 256 8.53 -15.37 -7.79
CA ILE A 256 7.20 -15.03 -7.26
C ILE A 256 6.05 -15.54 -8.13
N ALA A 257 6.19 -15.45 -9.46
CA ALA A 257 5.17 -15.93 -10.39
C ALA A 257 4.97 -17.45 -10.30
N PRO A 258 6.01 -18.30 -10.50
CA PRO A 258 5.84 -19.74 -10.39
C PRO A 258 5.45 -20.19 -8.97
N PHE A 259 5.85 -19.46 -7.92
CA PHE A 259 5.40 -19.73 -6.57
C PHE A 259 3.89 -19.51 -6.43
N LEU A 260 3.37 -18.34 -6.81
CA LEU A 260 1.95 -18.04 -6.74
C LEU A 260 1.11 -18.98 -7.61
N ASP A 261 1.59 -19.31 -8.80
CA ASP A 261 0.93 -20.28 -9.69
C ASP A 261 0.88 -21.69 -9.05
N SER A 262 1.87 -22.06 -8.23
CA SER A 262 1.90 -23.36 -7.51
C SER A 262 0.97 -23.42 -6.30
N CYS A 263 0.47 -22.26 -5.83
CA CYS A 263 -0.43 -22.20 -4.69
C CYS A 263 -1.87 -22.58 -5.04
N ASP A 264 -2.28 -22.33 -6.27
CA ASP A 264 -3.54 -22.78 -6.87
C ASP A 264 -3.42 -24.28 -7.19
N ARG A 265 -3.87 -25.14 -6.25
CA ARG A 265 -3.62 -26.59 -6.33
C ARG A 265 -4.64 -27.33 -7.16
N ASP A 266 -5.85 -26.82 -7.23
CA ASP A 266 -6.94 -27.37 -8.02
C ASP A 266 -7.13 -26.66 -9.38
N ASP A 267 -6.28 -25.68 -9.69
CA ASP A 267 -6.22 -24.93 -10.96
C ASP A 267 -7.54 -24.21 -11.27
N ASP A 268 -8.21 -23.72 -10.23
CA ASP A 268 -9.46 -22.97 -10.35
C ASP A 268 -9.23 -21.45 -10.56
N HIS A 269 -7.96 -21.04 -10.61
CA HIS A 269 -7.49 -19.66 -10.78
C HIS A 269 -7.77 -18.73 -9.60
N LYS A 270 -8.06 -19.32 -8.45
CA LYS A 270 -8.22 -18.64 -7.16
C LYS A 270 -7.30 -19.28 -6.13
N ILE A 271 -7.05 -18.56 -5.05
CA ILE A 271 -6.25 -19.06 -3.93
C ILE A 271 -7.05 -18.86 -2.64
N THR A 272 -7.48 -19.97 -2.06
CA THR A 272 -8.15 -19.98 -0.75
C THR A 272 -7.15 -19.72 0.39
N LEU A 273 -7.64 -19.34 1.58
CA LEU A 273 -6.77 -19.13 2.76
C LEU A 273 -5.95 -20.38 3.11
N ILE A 274 -6.55 -21.56 2.97
CA ILE A 274 -5.89 -22.84 3.26
C ILE A 274 -4.79 -23.15 2.24
N GLU A 275 -5.03 -22.90 0.95
CA GLU A 275 -4.01 -23.03 -0.09
C GLU A 275 -2.87 -22.06 0.11
N TRP A 276 -3.19 -20.79 0.34
CA TRP A 276 -2.21 -19.74 0.66
C TRP A 276 -1.30 -20.14 1.81
N GLY A 277 -1.90 -20.58 2.93
CA GLY A 277 -1.16 -20.98 4.10
C GLY A 277 -0.33 -22.25 3.91
N LYS A 278 -0.86 -23.25 3.19
CA LYS A 278 -0.09 -24.44 2.76
C LYS A 278 1.12 -24.06 1.92
N CYS A 279 0.92 -23.13 1.00
CA CYS A 279 1.97 -22.62 0.12
C CYS A 279 3.09 -21.95 0.92
N LEU A 280 2.73 -21.19 1.96
CA LEU A 280 3.67 -20.57 2.91
C LEU A 280 4.21 -21.55 3.96
N GLN A 281 3.88 -22.84 3.89
CA GLN A 281 4.30 -23.90 4.83
C GLN A 281 3.87 -23.61 6.28
N LEU A 282 2.64 -23.13 6.46
CA LEU A 282 2.03 -22.86 7.76
C LEU A 282 1.12 -24.02 8.18
N ASN A 283 0.86 -24.13 9.48
CA ASN A 283 -0.06 -25.14 10.00
C ASN A 283 -1.51 -24.74 9.72
N GLU A 284 -2.30 -25.67 9.19
CA GLU A 284 -3.73 -25.45 8.90
C GLU A 284 -4.56 -25.12 10.14
N GLU A 285 -4.20 -25.67 11.29
CA GLU A 285 -4.92 -25.46 12.55
C GLU A 285 -4.81 -24.02 13.07
N ASP A 286 -3.76 -23.30 12.68
CA ASP A 286 -3.55 -21.91 13.09
C ASP A 286 -4.22 -20.92 12.09
N LEU A 287 -4.64 -21.40 10.91
CA LEU A 287 -5.20 -20.60 9.81
C LEU A 287 -6.72 -20.42 9.97
N GLU A 288 -7.09 -19.58 10.94
CA GLU A 288 -8.47 -19.15 11.11
C GLU A 288 -8.75 -17.93 10.22
N ASP A 289 -9.88 -17.94 9.50
CA ASP A 289 -10.35 -16.77 8.77
C ASP A 289 -10.69 -15.65 9.78
N LYS A 290 -9.79 -14.68 9.82
CA LYS A 290 -9.89 -13.46 10.60
C LYS A 290 -9.81 -12.26 9.68
N CYS A 291 -10.32 -12.35 8.44
CA CYS A 291 -10.57 -11.12 7.71
C CYS A 291 -11.70 -10.45 8.45
N ASP A 292 -11.27 -9.48 9.25
CA ASP A 292 -11.96 -8.24 9.55
C ASP A 292 -13.49 -8.41 9.61
N GLU A 293 -14.06 -8.19 10.79
CA GLU A 293 -15.47 -7.85 10.97
C GLU A 293 -15.82 -6.48 10.29
N LEU A 294 -15.27 -6.20 9.09
CA LEU A 294 -15.45 -5.01 8.25
C LEU A 294 -16.90 -4.79 7.80
N ALA A 295 -17.81 -5.74 8.08
CA ALA A 295 -19.23 -5.63 7.82
C ALA A 295 -20.02 -4.95 8.97
N GLU A 296 -19.48 -4.88 10.19
CA GLU A 296 -20.25 -4.36 11.34
C GLU A 296 -20.08 -2.84 11.57
N THR A 297 -18.97 -2.25 11.13
CA THR A 297 -18.73 -0.79 11.27
C THR A 297 -19.23 0.03 10.09
N LYS A 298 -19.46 -0.56 8.91
CA LYS A 298 -20.09 0.16 7.77
C LYS A 298 -21.62 0.18 7.83
N ASN A 299 -22.24 -0.72 8.60
CA ASN A 299 -23.71 -0.78 8.78
C ASN A 299 -24.21 -0.02 10.03
N SER A 300 -23.31 0.49 10.87
CA SER A 300 -23.68 1.25 12.08
C SER A 300 -23.72 2.76 11.85
N ASP A 301 -23.29 3.24 10.68
CA ASP A 301 -23.36 4.64 10.25
C ASP A 301 -24.36 4.87 9.09
N GLN A 302 -25.41 4.03 8.99
CA GLN A 302 -26.57 4.24 8.12
C GLN A 302 -27.87 4.47 8.91
#